data_AF-A0A9D1HT27-F1
#
_entry.id   AF-A0A9D1HT27-F1
#
_cell.length_a   1.000
_cell.length_b   1.000
_cell.length_c   1.000
_cell.angle_alpha   90.00
_cell.angle_beta   90.00
_cell.angle_gamma   90.00
#
_symmetry.space_group_name_H-M   'P 1'
#
loop_
_entity.id
_entity.type
_entity.pdbx_description
1 polymer ?
#
loop_
_entity_poly.entity_id
_entity_poly.type
_entity_poly.pdbx_seq_one_letter_code
_entity_poly.pdbx_strand_id
1 'polypeptide(L)'
;MWSNVISIDKGFRREIEFILGKLKNIRHLSYAVEESRDRVFVYIASVCEMQEEVEAQVRDVLQTVFLVFLKLRFFLSSLQNMDLNHANCALICSLVHFDTEYEKNIIGRVLGETIDYAIDGLLNFRLRPLMENWEELAALATRLISSGSGGDIYDIASFITGTDGAKNRLALTRDALLNLTVRRPVEVIDLFDKPELNLISAIIREHPCEILLRGVSLSAPMNNTLKHIARVVVE
;
A
#
# COMPACT_ATOMS: atom_id res chain seq x y z
N MET A 1 -28.22 13.58 -7.41
CA MET A 1 -27.64 12.32 -6.90
C MET A 1 -26.31 12.17 -7.58
N TRP A 2 -25.24 11.94 -6.83
CA TRP A 2 -23.95 11.59 -7.43
C TRP A 2 -23.91 10.08 -7.63
N SER A 3 -23.45 9.65 -8.80
CA SER A 3 -23.28 8.23 -9.11
C SER A 3 -22.05 8.02 -9.97
N ASN A 4 -21.35 6.93 -9.75
CA ASN A 4 -20.18 6.54 -10.54
C ASN A 4 -20.09 5.01 -10.61
N VAL A 5 -19.15 4.49 -11.40
CA VAL A 5 -18.86 3.07 -11.51
C VAL A 5 -17.36 2.84 -11.32
N ILE A 6 -17.03 1.91 -10.42
CA ILE A 6 -15.69 1.33 -10.33
C ILE A 6 -15.70 0.06 -11.15
N SER A 7 -14.76 -0.11 -12.07
CA SER A 7 -14.63 -1.34 -12.83
C SER A 7 -13.20 -1.86 -12.80
N ILE A 8 -13.06 -3.17 -12.63
CA ILE A 8 -11.76 -3.82 -12.46
C ILE A 8 -11.80 -5.26 -12.98
N ASP A 9 -10.71 -5.70 -13.61
CA ASP A 9 -10.55 -7.08 -14.07
C ASP A 9 -10.58 -8.09 -12.90
N LYS A 10 -11.20 -9.25 -13.10
CA LYS A 10 -11.37 -10.30 -12.07
C LYS A 10 -10.05 -10.92 -11.59
N GLY A 11 -8.96 -10.73 -12.33
CA GLY A 11 -7.61 -11.12 -11.93
C GLY A 11 -7.05 -10.34 -10.75
N PHE A 12 -7.71 -9.26 -10.31
CA PHE A 12 -7.33 -8.41 -9.17
C PHE A 12 -8.20 -8.70 -7.92
N ARG A 13 -8.21 -9.97 -7.48
CA ARG A 13 -9.13 -10.44 -6.42
C ARG A 13 -8.94 -9.71 -5.08
N ARG A 14 -7.69 -9.54 -4.62
CA ARG A 14 -7.39 -8.88 -3.33
C ARG A 14 -7.79 -7.40 -3.37
N GLU A 15 -7.61 -6.74 -4.51
CA GLU A 15 -8.03 -5.37 -4.76
C GLU A 15 -9.55 -5.23 -4.70
N ILE A 16 -10.28 -6.13 -5.36
CA ILE A 16 -11.75 -6.16 -5.33
C ILE A 16 -12.25 -6.34 -3.89
N GLU A 17 -11.71 -7.33 -3.17
CA GLU A 17 -12.07 -7.59 -1.77
C GLU A 17 -11.80 -6.38 -0.87
N PHE A 18 -10.65 -5.72 -1.06
CA PHE A 18 -10.30 -4.49 -0.34
C PHE A 18 -11.29 -3.36 -0.63
N ILE A 19 -11.59 -3.09 -1.92
CA ILE A 19 -12.54 -2.05 -2.32
C ILE A 19 -13.89 -2.30 -1.64
N LEU A 20 -14.49 -3.48 -1.84
CA LEU A 20 -15.80 -3.80 -1.26
C LEU A 20 -15.78 -3.74 0.28
N GLY A 21 -14.70 -4.22 0.89
CA GLY A 21 -14.47 -4.16 2.32
C GLY A 21 -14.36 -2.73 2.88
N LYS A 22 -13.93 -1.77 2.08
CA LYS A 22 -13.89 -0.35 2.46
C LYS A 22 -15.18 0.38 2.17
N LEU A 23 -15.76 0.19 0.98
CA LEU A 23 -16.99 0.87 0.57
C LEU A 23 -18.16 0.60 1.54
N LYS A 24 -18.26 -0.62 2.09
CA LYS A 24 -19.30 -0.96 3.09
C LYS A 24 -19.25 -0.10 4.37
N ASN A 25 -18.13 0.53 4.66
CA ASN A 25 -17.93 1.35 5.86
C ASN A 25 -18.09 2.85 5.58
N ILE A 26 -18.24 3.26 4.32
CA ILE A 26 -18.43 4.67 3.95
C ILE A 26 -19.90 5.02 4.24
N ARG A 27 -20.10 5.91 5.20
CA ARG A 27 -21.44 6.37 5.57
C ARG A 27 -22.08 7.11 4.39
N HIS A 28 -23.37 6.90 4.16
CA HIS A 28 -24.15 7.53 3.07
C HIS A 28 -23.81 7.07 1.65
N LEU A 29 -22.88 6.11 1.49
CA LEU A 29 -22.63 5.45 0.23
C LEU A 29 -23.56 4.25 0.06
N SER A 30 -24.26 4.19 -1.07
CA SER A 30 -24.92 2.97 -1.54
C SER A 30 -24.10 2.37 -2.68
N TYR A 31 -24.00 1.04 -2.74
CA TYR A 31 -23.34 0.37 -3.84
C TYR A 31 -24.03 -0.92 -4.26
N ALA A 32 -23.90 -1.28 -5.54
CA ALA A 32 -24.34 -2.55 -6.11
C ALA A 32 -23.19 -3.15 -6.92
N VAL A 33 -23.06 -4.48 -6.87
CA VAL A 33 -22.01 -5.22 -7.57
C VAL A 33 -22.63 -6.01 -8.71
N GLU A 34 -22.07 -5.85 -9.89
CA GLU A 34 -22.36 -6.68 -11.06
C GLU A 34 -21.08 -7.35 -11.53
N GLU A 35 -21.17 -8.62 -11.91
CA GLU A 35 -20.05 -9.36 -12.46
C GLU A 35 -20.35 -9.78 -13.90
N SER A 36 -19.43 -9.45 -14.80
CA SER A 36 -19.40 -10.04 -16.14
C SER A 36 -18.50 -11.29 -16.14
N ARG A 37 -18.12 -11.80 -17.32
CA ARG A 37 -17.21 -12.94 -17.44
C ARG A 37 -15.84 -12.64 -16.82
N ASP A 38 -15.27 -11.48 -17.16
CA ASP A 38 -13.86 -11.15 -16.88
C ASP A 38 -13.70 -9.89 -16.01
N ARG A 39 -14.79 -9.16 -15.74
CA ARG A 39 -14.75 -7.86 -15.04
C ARG A 39 -15.79 -7.77 -13.93
N VAL A 40 -15.45 -7.06 -12.87
CA VAL A 40 -16.37 -6.65 -11.80
C VAL A 40 -16.70 -5.17 -11.98
N PHE A 41 -17.97 -4.83 -11.83
CA PHE A 41 -18.49 -3.47 -11.81
C PHE A 41 -19.11 -3.19 -10.44
N VAL A 42 -18.71 -2.10 -9.81
CA VAL A 42 -19.28 -1.62 -8.55
C VAL A 42 -19.91 -0.27 -8.83
N TYR A 43 -21.23 -0.27 -8.96
CA TYR A 43 -22.03 0.95 -9.09
C TYR A 43 -22.13 1.60 -7.72
N ILE A 44 -21.77 2.87 -7.64
CA ILE A 44 -21.78 3.63 -6.40
C ILE A 44 -22.66 4.87 -6.53
N ALA A 45 -23.37 5.22 -5.46
CA ALA A 45 -24.20 6.41 -5.42
C ALA A 45 -24.28 7.02 -4.03
N SER A 46 -24.43 8.35 -3.99
CA SER A 46 -24.65 9.13 -2.78
C SER A 46 -25.66 10.25 -3.03
N VAL A 47 -26.29 10.71 -1.95
CA VAL A 47 -27.14 11.91 -1.96
C VAL A 47 -26.28 13.16 -2.23
N CYS A 48 -26.85 14.18 -2.89
CA CYS A 48 -26.08 15.34 -3.35
C CYS A 48 -25.36 16.07 -2.21
N GLU A 49 -26.03 16.15 -1.06
CA GLU A 49 -25.55 16.87 0.13
C GLU A 49 -24.28 16.25 0.70
N MET A 50 -24.07 14.95 0.49
CA MET A 50 -22.91 14.20 0.97
C MET A 50 -21.93 13.88 -0.15
N GLN A 51 -22.13 14.40 -1.37
CA GLN A 51 -21.35 14.02 -2.54
C GLN A 51 -19.86 14.24 -2.30
N GLU A 52 -19.44 15.46 -1.92
CA GLU A 52 -18.03 15.83 -1.83
C GLU A 52 -17.28 14.95 -0.81
N GLU A 53 -17.88 14.72 0.35
CA GLU A 53 -17.32 13.87 1.41
C GLU A 53 -17.22 12.40 0.98
N VAL A 54 -18.30 11.85 0.41
CA VAL A 54 -18.35 10.44 0.00
C VAL A 54 -17.42 10.18 -1.19
N GLU A 55 -17.40 11.08 -2.16
CA GLU A 55 -16.51 10.99 -3.32
C GLU A 55 -15.04 11.06 -2.90
N ALA A 56 -14.69 11.93 -1.95
CA ALA A 56 -13.34 11.98 -1.40
C ALA A 56 -12.94 10.67 -0.69
N GLN A 57 -13.84 10.07 0.10
CA GLN A 57 -13.59 8.78 0.76
C GLN A 57 -13.42 7.64 -0.26
N VAL A 58 -14.24 7.60 -1.31
CA VAL A 58 -14.09 6.62 -2.41
C VAL A 58 -12.74 6.81 -3.10
N ARG A 59 -12.36 8.05 -3.42
CA ARG A 59 -11.07 8.33 -4.06
C ARG A 59 -9.88 7.92 -3.19
N ASP A 60 -9.95 8.08 -1.87
CA ASP A 60 -8.89 7.62 -0.95
C ASP A 60 -8.75 6.08 -0.93
N VAL A 61 -9.88 5.36 -1.00
CA VAL A 61 -9.88 3.89 -1.19
C VAL A 61 -9.19 3.53 -2.50
N LEU A 62 -9.54 4.20 -3.61
CA LEU A 62 -8.94 3.92 -4.92
C LEU A 62 -7.46 4.29 -4.96
N GLN A 63 -7.05 5.41 -4.36
CA GLN A 63 -5.64 5.78 -4.23
C GLN A 63 -4.85 4.68 -3.52
N THR A 64 -5.42 4.07 -2.47
CA THR A 64 -4.79 2.93 -1.79
C THR A 64 -4.66 1.71 -2.71
N VAL A 65 -5.65 1.43 -3.56
CA VAL A 65 -5.58 0.35 -4.56
C VAL A 65 -4.41 0.57 -5.52
N PHE A 66 -4.26 1.77 -6.07
CA PHE A 66 -3.16 2.09 -6.98
C PHE A 66 -1.79 2.03 -6.29
N LEU A 67 -1.65 2.73 -5.16
CA LEU A 67 -0.37 2.95 -4.49
C LEU A 67 0.12 1.75 -3.70
N VAL A 68 -0.77 0.89 -3.22
CA VAL A 68 -0.40 -0.27 -2.42
C VAL A 68 -0.51 -1.54 -3.23
N PHE A 69 -1.69 -1.85 -3.78
CA PHE A 69 -1.91 -3.15 -4.41
C PHE A 69 -1.30 -3.24 -5.81
N LEU A 70 -1.65 -2.30 -6.70
CA LEU A 70 -1.18 -2.35 -8.09
C LEU A 70 0.32 -2.08 -8.18
N LYS A 71 0.83 -1.14 -7.38
CA LYS A 71 2.27 -0.89 -7.25
C LYS A 71 3.02 -2.10 -6.68
N LEU A 72 2.48 -2.78 -5.66
CA LEU A 72 3.07 -4.04 -5.16
C LEU A 72 3.10 -5.11 -6.25
N ARG A 73 1.99 -5.30 -6.96
CA ARG A 73 1.91 -6.28 -8.05
C ARG A 73 2.93 -5.98 -9.15
N PHE A 74 3.09 -4.71 -9.49
CA PHE A 74 4.13 -4.25 -10.40
C PHE A 74 5.51 -4.67 -9.91
N PHE A 75 5.91 -4.34 -8.68
CA PHE A 75 7.24 -4.69 -8.17
C PHE A 75 7.48 -6.19 -8.02
N LEU A 76 6.47 -6.96 -7.58
CA LEU A 76 6.56 -8.42 -7.57
C LEU A 76 6.79 -8.99 -8.98
N SER A 77 6.15 -8.40 -9.99
CA SER A 77 6.34 -8.81 -11.39
C SER A 77 7.64 -8.33 -12.01
N SER A 78 8.26 -7.27 -11.48
CA SER A 78 9.53 -6.73 -11.98
C SER A 78 10.75 -7.37 -11.28
N LEU A 79 10.58 -7.89 -10.06
CA LEU A 79 11.63 -8.47 -9.21
C LEU A 79 11.52 -10.00 -9.09
N GLN A 80 11.01 -10.69 -10.13
CA GLN A 80 10.52 -12.09 -10.09
C GLN A 80 11.49 -13.14 -9.54
N ASN A 81 12.80 -12.87 -9.50
CA ASN A 81 13.81 -13.83 -9.03
C ASN A 81 14.05 -13.77 -7.51
N MET A 82 13.21 -13.05 -6.77
CA MET A 82 13.33 -12.91 -5.31
C MET A 82 12.31 -13.79 -4.58
N ASP A 83 12.80 -14.71 -3.73
CA ASP A 83 11.94 -15.44 -2.81
C ASP A 83 11.27 -14.48 -1.83
N LEU A 84 9.97 -14.63 -1.59
CA LEU A 84 9.23 -13.78 -0.66
C LEU A 84 9.52 -14.17 0.80
N ASN A 85 10.60 -13.61 1.34
CA ASN A 85 11.01 -13.67 2.75
C ASN A 85 10.92 -12.26 3.40
N HIS A 86 11.18 -12.15 4.71
CA HIS A 86 11.06 -10.88 5.44
C HIS A 86 11.97 -9.76 4.91
N ALA A 87 13.21 -10.08 4.51
CA ALA A 87 14.15 -9.10 3.98
C ALA A 87 13.69 -8.55 2.61
N ASN A 88 13.37 -9.45 1.69
CA ASN A 88 12.86 -9.09 0.36
C ASN A 88 11.50 -8.37 0.47
N CYS A 89 10.64 -8.80 1.39
CA CYS A 89 9.39 -8.11 1.68
C CYS A 89 9.62 -6.68 2.18
N ALA A 90 10.59 -6.46 3.07
CA ALA A 90 10.94 -5.12 3.53
C ALA A 90 11.40 -4.23 2.37
N LEU A 91 12.28 -4.72 1.50
CA LEU A 91 12.71 -3.99 0.30
C LEU A 91 11.54 -3.67 -0.65
N ILE A 92 10.70 -4.65 -0.96
CA ILE A 92 9.55 -4.45 -1.85
C ILE A 92 8.57 -3.45 -1.23
N CYS A 93 8.29 -3.55 0.07
CA CYS A 93 7.41 -2.60 0.76
C CYS A 93 8.02 -1.19 0.83
N SER A 94 9.35 -1.08 0.98
CA SER A 94 10.07 0.19 0.87
C SER A 94 9.88 0.83 -0.50
N LEU A 95 9.97 0.05 -1.58
CA LEU A 95 9.70 0.53 -2.95
C LEU A 95 8.23 0.93 -3.15
N VAL A 96 7.29 0.15 -2.61
CA VAL A 96 5.85 0.44 -2.69
C VAL A 96 5.52 1.76 -2.00
N HIS A 97 6.03 1.98 -0.79
CA HIS A 97 5.71 3.19 0.00
C HIS A 97 6.61 4.39 -0.31
N PHE A 98 7.61 4.22 -1.20
CA PHE A 98 8.44 5.32 -1.67
C PHE A 98 7.62 6.37 -2.42
N ASP A 99 7.86 7.65 -2.09
CA ASP A 99 7.27 8.83 -2.73
C ASP A 99 5.72 8.88 -2.76
N THR A 100 5.09 8.22 -1.79
CA THR A 100 3.62 8.06 -1.70
C THR A 100 2.86 9.40 -1.82
N GLU A 101 3.35 10.48 -1.21
CA GLU A 101 2.66 11.78 -1.25
C GLU A 101 2.64 12.40 -2.65
N TYR A 102 3.77 12.35 -3.37
CA TYR A 102 3.84 12.83 -4.75
C TYR A 102 2.92 12.02 -5.66
N GLU A 103 2.99 10.70 -5.56
CA GLU A 103 2.18 9.80 -6.39
C GLU A 103 0.68 9.91 -6.06
N LYS A 104 0.31 10.11 -4.79
CA LYS A 104 -1.06 10.36 -4.35
C LYS A 104 -1.65 11.60 -5.03
N ASN A 105 -0.85 12.66 -5.20
CA ASN A 105 -1.28 13.87 -5.91
C ASN A 105 -1.54 13.62 -7.40
N ILE A 106 -0.69 12.82 -8.07
CA ILE A 106 -0.88 12.44 -9.47
C ILE A 106 -2.17 11.64 -9.64
N ILE A 107 -2.35 10.60 -8.82
CA ILE A 107 -3.52 9.72 -8.89
C ILE A 107 -4.80 10.49 -8.53
N GLY A 108 -4.74 11.35 -7.52
CA GLY A 108 -5.87 12.20 -7.12
C GLY A 108 -6.34 13.12 -8.25
N ARG A 109 -5.41 13.68 -9.03
CA ARG A 109 -5.75 14.46 -10.24
C ARG A 109 -6.43 13.60 -11.29
N VAL A 110 -5.87 12.43 -11.61
CA VAL A 110 -6.46 11.52 -12.60
C VAL A 110 -7.88 11.11 -12.20
N LEU A 111 -8.09 10.70 -10.95
CA LEU A 111 -9.42 10.33 -10.43
C LEU A 111 -10.40 11.52 -10.41
N GLY A 112 -9.90 12.75 -10.29
CA GLY A 112 -10.72 13.96 -10.32
C GLY A 112 -11.22 14.34 -11.71
N GLU A 113 -10.53 13.91 -12.77
CA GLU A 113 -10.83 14.23 -14.16
C GLU A 113 -11.58 13.11 -14.90
N THR A 114 -11.68 11.93 -14.31
CA THR A 114 -12.28 10.74 -14.95
C THR A 114 -13.76 10.62 -14.64
N ILE A 115 -14.53 10.19 -15.65
CA ILE A 115 -15.97 9.96 -15.53
C ILE A 115 -16.25 8.63 -14.81
N ASP A 116 -15.48 7.59 -15.14
CA ASP A 116 -15.56 6.24 -14.58
C ASP A 116 -14.22 5.76 -14.01
N TYR A 117 -14.28 4.96 -12.95
CA TYR A 117 -13.09 4.43 -12.28
C TYR A 117 -12.73 3.04 -12.83
N ALA A 118 -12.32 2.98 -14.11
CA ALA A 118 -11.78 1.78 -14.73
C ALA A 118 -10.33 1.52 -14.28
N ILE A 119 -10.15 0.87 -13.13
CA ILE A 119 -8.88 0.83 -12.36
C ILE A 119 -7.67 0.41 -13.19
N ASP A 120 -7.72 -0.77 -13.81
CA ASP A 120 -6.66 -1.30 -14.68
C ASP A 120 -6.46 -0.45 -15.94
N GLY A 121 -7.54 0.13 -16.49
CA GLY A 121 -7.46 1.05 -17.62
C GLY A 121 -6.74 2.35 -17.25
N LEU A 122 -7.09 2.94 -16.10
CA LEU A 122 -6.44 4.15 -15.60
C LEU A 122 -4.95 3.90 -15.36
N LEU A 123 -4.58 2.76 -14.79
CA LEU A 123 -3.17 2.38 -14.60
C LEU A 123 -2.41 2.37 -15.95
N ASN A 124 -2.91 1.61 -16.92
CA ASN A 124 -2.21 1.34 -18.19
C ASN A 124 -2.20 2.53 -19.18
N PHE A 125 -3.17 3.44 -19.06
CA PHE A 125 -3.34 4.54 -20.02
C PHE A 125 -3.12 5.93 -19.42
N ARG A 126 -3.69 6.24 -18.25
CA ARG A 126 -3.65 7.58 -17.65
C ARG A 126 -2.49 7.76 -16.67
N LEU A 127 -2.02 6.66 -16.07
CA LEU A 127 -0.93 6.63 -15.10
C LEU A 127 0.36 6.01 -15.68
N ARG A 128 0.49 5.94 -17.01
CA ARG A 128 1.70 5.41 -17.66
C ARG A 128 3.00 6.11 -17.20
N PRO A 129 3.07 7.44 -17.07
CA PRO A 129 4.28 8.10 -16.57
C PRO A 129 4.65 7.65 -15.15
N LEU A 130 3.66 7.31 -14.33
CA LEU A 130 3.89 6.77 -12.99
C LEU A 130 4.47 5.36 -13.06
N MET A 131 3.99 4.52 -13.97
CA MET A 131 4.56 3.19 -14.21
C MET A 131 6.00 3.26 -14.72
N GLU A 132 6.32 4.21 -15.59
CA GLU A 132 7.69 4.44 -16.08
C GLU A 132 8.64 4.77 -14.91
N ASN A 133 8.22 5.62 -13.96
CA ASN A 133 8.98 5.89 -12.74
C ASN A 133 9.18 4.61 -11.89
N TRP A 134 8.16 3.74 -11.80
CA TRP A 134 8.28 2.48 -11.08
C TRP A 134 9.25 1.51 -11.78
N GLU A 135 9.29 1.49 -13.11
CA GLU A 135 10.26 0.72 -13.90
C GLU A 135 11.69 1.20 -13.61
N GLU A 136 11.92 2.51 -13.57
CA GLU A 136 13.23 3.07 -13.23
C GLU A 136 13.67 2.68 -11.79
N LEU A 137 12.75 2.75 -10.83
CA LEU A 137 13.00 2.33 -9.45
C LEU A 137 13.30 0.83 -9.34
N ALA A 138 12.55 -0.02 -10.05
CA ALA A 138 12.79 -1.45 -10.08
C ALA A 138 14.15 -1.78 -10.70
N ALA A 139 14.54 -1.08 -11.77
CA ALA A 139 15.85 -1.22 -12.39
C ALA A 139 16.99 -0.75 -11.48
N LEU A 140 16.80 0.33 -10.72
CA LEU A 140 17.74 0.75 -9.68
C LEU A 140 17.89 -0.31 -8.59
N ALA A 141 16.78 -0.79 -8.02
CA ALA A 141 16.81 -1.83 -7.00
C ALA A 141 17.54 -3.09 -7.48
N THR A 142 17.22 -3.56 -8.69
CA THR A 142 17.87 -4.74 -9.30
C THR A 142 19.38 -4.55 -9.46
N ARG A 143 19.84 -3.35 -9.83
CA ARG A 143 21.27 -3.03 -9.91
C ARG A 143 21.95 -3.04 -8.54
N LEU A 144 21.28 -2.50 -7.51
CA LEU A 144 21.81 -2.48 -6.15
C LEU A 144 21.88 -3.89 -5.54
N ILE A 145 20.91 -4.75 -5.84
CA ILE A 145 20.93 -6.16 -5.44
C ILE A 145 22.07 -6.92 -6.13
N SER A 146 22.27 -6.70 -7.44
CA SER A 146 23.22 -7.47 -8.25
C SER A 146 24.68 -7.00 -8.12
N SER A 147 24.94 -5.78 -7.69
CA SER A 147 26.29 -5.22 -7.58
C SER A 147 27.17 -5.90 -6.53
N GLY A 148 26.62 -6.79 -5.69
CA GLY A 148 27.38 -7.76 -4.88
C GLY A 148 28.35 -7.16 -3.85
N SER A 149 28.44 -5.84 -3.73
CA SER A 149 29.33 -5.13 -2.81
C SER A 149 28.69 -4.88 -1.45
N GLY A 150 28.01 -5.90 -0.91
CA GLY A 150 27.73 -6.03 0.52
C GLY A 150 26.79 -5.00 1.17
N GLY A 151 26.01 -4.24 0.40
CA GLY A 151 24.87 -3.53 0.98
C GLY A 151 23.83 -4.57 1.41
N ASP A 152 23.53 -4.64 2.69
CA ASP A 152 22.47 -5.50 3.20
C ASP A 152 21.17 -5.11 2.45
N ILE A 153 20.31 -6.07 2.10
CA ILE A 153 19.00 -5.78 1.47
C ILE A 153 18.25 -4.71 2.28
N TYR A 154 18.48 -4.72 3.59
CA TYR A 154 18.01 -3.73 4.53
C TYR A 154 18.62 -2.32 4.35
N ASP A 155 19.91 -2.20 4.01
CA ASP A 155 20.53 -0.91 3.73
C ASP A 155 19.91 -0.27 2.48
N ILE A 156 19.66 -1.09 1.44
CA ILE A 156 18.97 -0.66 0.22
C ILE A 156 17.54 -0.23 0.57
N ALA A 157 16.83 -1.04 1.35
CA ALA A 157 15.47 -0.74 1.78
C ALA A 157 15.41 0.57 2.59
N SER A 158 16.36 0.78 3.51
CA SER A 158 16.47 1.99 4.34
C SER A 158 16.82 3.22 3.50
N PHE A 159 17.76 3.08 2.55
CA PHE A 159 18.14 4.13 1.61
C PHE A 159 16.94 4.59 0.79
N ILE A 160 16.17 3.66 0.24
CA ILE A 160 14.96 3.97 -0.55
C ILE A 160 13.93 4.69 0.34
N THR A 161 13.66 4.19 1.54
CA THR A 161 12.65 4.82 2.42
C THR A 161 13.01 6.20 2.93
N GLY A 162 14.28 6.61 2.85
CA GLY A 162 14.74 7.92 3.33
C GLY A 162 14.38 8.14 4.79
N THR A 163 14.99 7.40 5.71
CA THR A 163 14.71 7.50 7.16
C THR A 163 15.19 8.83 7.79
N ASP A 164 15.91 9.67 7.05
CA ASP A 164 16.36 10.99 7.49
C ASP A 164 15.15 11.90 7.76
N GLY A 165 14.81 12.05 9.03
CA GLY A 165 13.68 12.86 9.49
C GLY A 165 12.44 12.07 9.95
N ALA A 166 12.52 10.74 10.05
CA ALA A 166 11.46 9.92 10.63
C ALA A 166 11.14 10.33 12.09
N LYS A 167 9.86 10.59 12.39
CA LYS A 167 9.39 11.04 13.72
C LYS A 167 8.36 10.11 14.36
N ASN A 168 7.93 9.07 13.64
CA ASN A 168 6.83 8.24 14.08
C ASN A 168 7.29 7.17 15.06
N ARG A 169 6.61 7.09 16.21
CA ARG A 169 6.79 6.03 17.19
C ARG A 169 5.61 5.08 17.07
N LEU A 170 5.90 3.80 16.91
CA LEU A 170 4.87 2.76 16.83
C LEU A 170 4.88 1.91 18.10
N ALA A 171 3.72 1.38 18.47
CA ALA A 171 3.60 0.29 19.43
C ALA A 171 2.93 -0.90 18.78
N LEU A 172 3.57 -2.06 18.88
CA LEU A 172 3.00 -3.34 18.52
C LEU A 172 2.59 -4.07 19.81
N THR A 173 1.29 -4.33 19.94
CA THR A 173 0.72 -5.18 20.98
C THR A 173 0.27 -6.51 20.35
N ARG A 174 -0.26 -7.43 21.16
CA ARG A 174 -0.81 -8.69 20.66
C ARG A 174 -2.00 -8.49 19.71
N ASP A 175 -2.73 -7.40 19.91
CA ASP A 175 -4.02 -7.17 19.27
C ASP A 175 -3.97 -6.05 18.22
N ALA A 176 -2.98 -5.16 18.26
CA ALA A 176 -2.96 -3.97 17.41
C ALA A 176 -1.55 -3.42 17.14
N LEU A 177 -1.43 -2.78 15.97
CA LEU A 177 -0.35 -1.84 15.66
C LEU A 177 -0.90 -0.42 15.84
N LEU A 178 -0.21 0.40 16.64
CA LEU A 178 -0.62 1.76 16.97
C LEU A 178 0.47 2.75 16.58
N ASN A 179 0.10 3.86 15.95
CA ASN A 179 0.99 5.01 15.78
C ASN A 179 0.80 5.93 16.98
N LEU A 180 1.82 6.00 17.84
CA LEU A 180 1.82 6.78 19.08
C LEU A 180 2.02 8.27 18.84
N THR A 181 2.68 8.63 17.73
CA THR A 181 2.90 10.03 17.35
C THR A 181 1.58 10.66 16.90
N VAL A 182 0.83 9.99 16.03
CA VAL A 182 -0.46 10.46 15.50
C VAL A 182 -1.66 10.00 16.36
N ARG A 183 -1.42 9.10 17.33
CA ARG A 183 -2.42 8.56 18.26
C ARG A 183 -3.59 7.85 17.57
N ARG A 184 -3.29 7.03 16.57
CA ARG A 184 -4.29 6.26 15.82
C ARG A 184 -3.86 4.79 15.65
N PRO A 185 -4.82 3.86 15.52
CA PRO A 185 -4.50 2.53 15.04
C PRO A 185 -3.94 2.59 13.62
N VAL A 186 -2.95 1.74 13.34
CA VAL A 186 -2.39 1.55 12.00
C VAL A 186 -3.13 0.39 11.37
N GLU A 187 -3.72 0.64 10.20
CA GLU A 187 -4.35 -0.42 9.43
C GLU A 187 -3.30 -1.36 8.85
N VAL A 188 -3.46 -2.67 9.09
CA VAL A 188 -2.71 -3.73 8.43
C VAL A 188 -3.56 -4.26 7.27
N ILE A 189 -3.09 -4.03 6.05
CA ILE A 189 -3.78 -4.46 4.83
C ILE A 189 -3.33 -5.88 4.47
N ASP A 190 -4.28 -6.74 4.06
CA ASP A 190 -3.99 -8.12 3.66
C ASP A 190 -3.42 -8.21 2.23
N LEU A 191 -2.11 -7.97 2.11
CA LEU A 191 -1.37 -7.95 0.84
C LEU A 191 -0.74 -9.30 0.49
N PHE A 192 -0.38 -10.08 1.50
CA PHE A 192 0.37 -11.32 1.41
C PHE A 192 -0.32 -12.41 2.24
N ASP A 193 -0.15 -13.68 1.86
CA ASP A 193 -0.73 -14.82 2.60
C ASP A 193 -0.16 -14.98 4.02
N LYS A 194 1.02 -14.39 4.30
CA LYS A 194 1.69 -14.44 5.60
C LYS A 194 1.42 -13.16 6.40
N PRO A 195 0.75 -13.23 7.57
CA PRO A 195 0.43 -12.05 8.38
C PRO A 195 1.63 -11.20 8.78
N GLU A 196 2.79 -11.82 9.05
CA GLU A 196 4.01 -11.07 9.40
C GLU A 196 4.49 -10.16 8.26
N LEU A 197 4.28 -10.56 7.00
CA LEU A 197 4.66 -9.73 5.84
C LEU A 197 3.73 -8.54 5.65
N ASN A 198 2.43 -8.73 5.92
CA ASN A 198 1.45 -7.63 5.97
C ASN A 198 1.83 -6.61 7.06
N LEU A 199 2.30 -7.10 8.21
CA LEU A 199 2.76 -6.26 9.31
C LEU A 199 4.02 -5.46 8.93
N ILE A 200 4.98 -6.06 8.22
CA ILE A 200 6.14 -5.33 7.67
C ILE A 200 5.70 -4.16 6.80
N SER A 201 4.78 -4.40 5.85
CA SER A 201 4.26 -3.34 4.98
C SER A 201 3.61 -2.21 5.77
N ALA A 202 2.76 -2.56 6.75
CA ALA A 202 2.07 -1.58 7.59
C ALA A 202 3.04 -0.74 8.44
N ILE A 203 4.12 -1.33 8.96
CA ILE A 203 5.17 -0.64 9.71
C ILE A 203 5.94 0.31 8.80
N ILE A 204 6.42 -0.17 7.64
CA ILE A 204 7.21 0.65 6.70
C ILE A 204 6.42 1.86 6.22
N ARG A 205 5.11 1.69 5.92
CA ARG A 205 4.22 2.79 5.51
C ARG A 205 4.19 3.96 6.50
N GLU A 206 4.37 3.68 7.79
CA GLU A 206 4.32 4.71 8.83
C GLU A 206 5.67 5.40 9.06
N HIS A 207 6.74 5.05 8.32
CA HIS A 207 8.09 5.61 8.45
C HIS A 207 8.55 5.79 9.92
N PRO A 208 8.63 4.70 10.70
CA PRO A 208 8.92 4.79 12.12
C PRO A 208 10.38 5.14 12.40
N CYS A 209 10.63 5.89 13.47
CA CYS A 209 11.95 6.00 14.09
C CYS A 209 12.13 5.05 15.28
N GLU A 210 11.03 4.62 15.90
CA GLU A 210 11.03 3.70 17.03
C GLU A 210 9.82 2.77 16.99
N ILE A 211 10.02 1.50 17.35
CA ILE A 211 8.97 0.48 17.47
C ILE A 211 9.06 -0.13 18.88
N LEU A 212 8.00 0.08 19.68
CA LEU A 212 7.82 -0.51 21.00
C LEU A 212 7.10 -1.86 20.86
N LEU A 213 7.70 -2.93 21.36
CA LEU A 213 7.08 -4.26 21.43
C LEU A 213 6.53 -4.46 22.85
N ARG A 214 5.21 -4.58 22.99
CA ARG A 214 4.52 -4.67 24.29
C ARG A 214 3.93 -6.04 24.53
N GLY A 215 4.65 -6.89 25.25
CA GLY A 215 4.20 -8.26 25.56
C GLY A 215 3.98 -9.15 24.31
N VAL A 216 4.68 -8.84 23.21
CA VAL A 216 4.63 -9.55 21.93
C VAL A 216 5.92 -10.35 21.73
N SER A 217 5.78 -11.60 21.30
CA SER A 217 6.91 -12.41 20.83
C SER A 217 6.80 -12.56 19.31
N LEU A 218 7.78 -12.02 18.59
CA LEU A 218 7.87 -12.10 17.14
C LEU A 218 8.83 -13.20 16.71
N SER A 219 8.67 -13.71 15.49
CA SER A 219 9.63 -14.64 14.90
C SER A 219 11.05 -14.02 14.83
N ALA A 220 12.08 -14.86 14.84
CA ALA A 220 13.46 -14.39 14.73
C ALA A 220 13.71 -13.58 13.43
N PRO A 221 13.21 -14.01 12.25
CA PRO A 221 13.30 -13.20 11.03
C PRO A 221 12.63 -11.84 11.17
N MET A 222 11.43 -11.78 11.75
CA MET A 222 10.70 -10.52 11.94
C MET A 222 11.45 -9.56 12.88
N ASN A 223 11.95 -10.06 14.01
CA ASN A 223 12.77 -9.26 14.93
C ASN A 223 14.03 -8.71 14.26
N ASN A 224 14.66 -9.49 13.37
CA ASN A 224 15.81 -9.02 12.61
C ASN A 224 15.40 -7.88 11.67
N THR A 225 14.37 -8.09 10.85
CA THR A 225 13.85 -7.10 9.92
C THR A 225 13.47 -5.78 10.60
N LEU A 226 12.76 -5.82 11.73
CA LEU A 226 12.35 -4.61 12.44
C LEU A 226 13.53 -3.78 12.93
N LYS A 227 14.61 -4.41 13.39
CA LYS A 227 15.83 -3.71 13.86
C LYS A 227 16.53 -2.94 12.75
N HIS A 228 16.36 -3.37 11.51
CA HIS A 228 16.88 -2.67 10.34
C HIS A 228 15.96 -1.55 9.84
N ILE A 229 14.66 -1.62 10.15
CA ILE A 229 13.70 -0.57 9.78
C ILE A 229 13.76 0.60 10.76
N ALA A 230 13.81 0.32 12.07
CA ALA A 230 13.80 1.34 13.12
C ALA A 230 14.39 0.82 14.43
N ARG A 231 14.59 1.73 15.41
CA ARG A 231 14.99 1.33 16.76
C ARG A 231 13.89 0.49 17.41
N VAL A 232 14.19 -0.75 17.80
CA VAL A 232 13.24 -1.63 18.50
C VAL A 232 13.50 -1.58 20.01
N VAL A 233 12.44 -1.37 20.79
CA VAL A 233 12.46 -1.36 22.26
C VAL A 233 11.44 -2.37 22.77
N VAL A 234 11.83 -3.20 23.74
CA VAL A 234 10.96 -4.24 24.31
C VAL A 234 10.47 -3.79 25.68
N GLU A 235 9.15 -3.79 25.88
CA GLU A 235 8.43 -3.46 27.12
C GLU A 235 7.60 -4.65 27.62
#